data_AF-A0A2W4IJ77-F1
#
_entry.id   AF-A0A2W4IJ77-F1
#
_cell.length_a   1.000
_cell.length_b   1.000
_cell.length_c   1.000
_cell.angle_alpha   90.00
_cell.angle_beta   90.00
_cell.angle_gamma   90.00
#
_symmetry.space_group_name_H-M   'P 1'
#
loop_
_entity.id
_entity.type
_entity.pdbx_description
1 polymer ?
#
loop_
_entity_poly.entity_id
_entity_poly.type
_entity_poly.pdbx_seq_one_letter_code
_entity_poly.pdbx_strand_id
1 'polypeptide(L)'
;MKKLLYSLVLLVVSVALACVMLPLGIIWTTVEIIVRFLFPSGKSAGEKSLGYLSSIIRSIAIGLDQIGNSVCRDMLNRLLITSGGYSFGRIQETISSVLGKNEKNGTLTRLGRAIVAVLDWIDPGHCEKSIQNFIS
;
A
#
# COMPACT_ATOMS: atom_id res chain seq x y z
N MET A 1 9.86 20.40 -20.83
CA MET A 1 9.20 19.54 -21.83
C MET A 1 9.82 18.14 -21.93
N LYS A 2 11.12 17.97 -22.20
CA LYS A 2 11.75 16.63 -22.30
C LYS A 2 11.52 15.72 -21.08
N LYS A 3 11.67 16.25 -19.85
CA LYS A 3 11.39 15.50 -18.60
C LYS A 3 9.93 15.03 -18.51
N LEU A 4 8.98 15.92 -18.82
CA LEU A 4 7.56 15.61 -18.84
C LEU A 4 7.24 14.52 -19.87
N LEU A 5 7.78 14.64 -21.08
CA LEU A 5 7.60 13.64 -22.13
C LEU A 5 8.14 12.27 -21.70
N TYR A 6 9.34 12.22 -21.13
CA TYR A 6 9.92 10.99 -20.59
C TYR A 6 9.03 10.35 -19.53
N SER A 7 8.52 11.13 -18.56
CA SER A 7 7.60 10.65 -17.53
C SER A 7 6.28 10.14 -18.11
N LEU A 8 5.74 10.80 -19.14
CA LEU A 8 4.52 10.36 -19.83
C LEU A 8 4.73 9.03 -20.57
N VAL A 9 5.85 8.88 -21.28
CA VAL A 9 6.20 7.62 -21.94
C VAL A 9 6.37 6.50 -20.92
N LEU A 10 7.07 6.75 -19.82
CA LEU A 10 7.25 5.78 -18.75
C LEU A 10 5.91 5.32 -18.15
N LEU A 11 4.95 6.24 -17.98
CA LEU A 11 3.61 5.93 -17.51
C LEU A 11 2.84 5.05 -18.51
N VAL A 12 2.89 5.36 -19.80
CA VAL A 12 2.22 4.52 -20.82
C VAL A 12 2.80 3.12 -20.84
N VAL A 13 4.13 3.00 -20.78
CA VAL A 13 4.82 1.71 -20.74
C VAL A 13 4.47 0.94 -19.47
N SER A 14 4.44 1.59 -18.30
CA SER A 14 4.12 0.90 -17.04
C SER A 14 2.67 0.42 -17.00
N VAL A 15 1.72 1.19 -17.53
CA VAL A 15 0.32 0.78 -17.65
C VAL A 15 0.17 -0.39 -18.61
N ALA A 16 0.81 -0.33 -19.78
CA ALA A 16 0.79 -1.44 -20.74
C ALA A 16 1.38 -2.73 -20.13
N LEU A 17 2.51 -2.60 -19.42
CA LEU A 17 3.12 -3.71 -18.71
C LEU A 17 2.19 -4.27 -17.63
N ALA A 18 1.56 -3.42 -16.82
CA ALA A 18 0.62 -3.85 -15.79
C ALA A 18 -0.61 -4.58 -16.37
N CYS A 19 -1.17 -4.10 -17.49
CA CYS A 19 -2.28 -4.75 -18.18
C CYS A 19 -1.95 -6.16 -18.65
N VAL A 20 -0.67 -6.47 -18.94
CA VAL A 20 -0.24 -7.80 -19.39
C VAL A 20 0.23 -8.65 -18.21
N MET A 21 1.09 -8.10 -17.35
CA MET A 21 1.73 -8.84 -16.25
C MET A 21 0.79 -9.15 -15.10
N LEU A 22 -0.14 -8.27 -14.74
CA LEU A 22 -1.05 -8.53 -13.61
C LEU A 22 -1.98 -9.71 -13.90
N PRO A 23 -2.67 -9.81 -15.05
CA PRO A 23 -3.50 -10.98 -15.36
C PRO A 23 -2.67 -12.27 -15.44
N LEU A 24 -1.51 -12.23 -16.09
CA LEU A 24 -0.62 -13.40 -16.18
C LEU A 24 -0.15 -13.87 -14.81
N GLY A 25 0.24 -12.93 -13.93
CA GLY A 25 0.63 -13.24 -12.56
C GLY A 25 -0.51 -13.86 -11.74
N ILE A 26 -1.73 -13.34 -11.87
CA ILE A 26 -2.92 -13.90 -11.20
C ILE A 26 -3.20 -15.31 -11.71
N ILE A 27 -3.20 -15.54 -13.02
CA ILE A 27 -3.41 -16.87 -13.61
C ILE A 27 -2.37 -17.87 -13.09
N TRP A 28 -1.09 -17.50 -13.11
CA TRP A 28 -0.01 -18.34 -12.61
C TRP A 28 -0.22 -18.70 -11.13
N THR A 29 -0.52 -17.70 -10.32
CA THR A 29 -0.82 -17.86 -8.89
C THR A 29 -2.00 -18.81 -8.66
N THR A 30 -3.09 -18.67 -9.42
CA THR A 30 -4.27 -19.54 -9.32
C THR A 30 -3.93 -20.98 -9.68
N VAL A 31 -3.15 -21.20 -10.74
CA VAL A 31 -2.67 -22.54 -11.13
C VAL A 31 -1.81 -23.15 -10.01
N GLU A 32 -0.90 -22.37 -9.42
CA GLU A 32 -0.05 -22.86 -8.33
C GLU A 32 -0.86 -23.25 -7.08
N ILE A 33 -1.88 -22.47 -6.74
CA ILE A 33 -2.83 -22.79 -5.66
C ILE A 33 -3.58 -24.10 -5.96
N ILE A 34 -4.09 -24.27 -7.19
CA ILE A 34 -4.80 -25.48 -7.61
C ILE A 34 -3.88 -26.71 -7.54
N VAL A 35 -2.65 -26.61 -8.04
CA VAL A 35 -1.68 -27.71 -7.99
C VAL A 35 -1.37 -28.12 -6.53
N ARG A 36 -1.18 -27.14 -5.64
CA ARG A 36 -0.96 -27.40 -4.20
C ARG A 36 -2.17 -28.04 -3.51
N PHE A 37 -3.38 -27.74 -3.98
CA PHE A 37 -4.61 -28.33 -3.48
C PHE A 37 -4.84 -29.76 -3.99
N LEU A 38 -4.49 -30.03 -5.26
CA LEU A 38 -4.66 -31.35 -5.91
C LEU A 38 -3.57 -32.36 -5.50
N PHE A 39 -2.34 -31.90 -5.23
CA PHE A 39 -1.23 -32.74 -4.74
C PHE A 39 -0.82 -32.33 -3.32
N PRO A 40 -1.66 -32.56 -2.30
CA PRO A 40 -1.38 -32.13 -0.94
C PRO A 40 -0.26 -32.97 -0.32
N SER A 41 0.93 -32.38 -0.14
CA SER A 41 2.01 -32.98 0.68
C SER A 41 1.76 -32.80 2.18
N GLY A 42 0.59 -33.22 2.68
CA GLY A 42 0.20 -33.24 4.09
C GLY A 42 -0.91 -32.25 4.50
N LYS A 43 -1.44 -32.40 5.73
CA LYS A 43 -2.59 -31.63 6.28
C LYS A 43 -2.38 -30.10 6.36
N SER A 44 -1.16 -29.61 6.12
CA SER A 44 -0.76 -28.19 6.13
C SER A 44 -0.93 -27.47 4.78
N ALA A 45 -1.21 -28.19 3.69
CA ALA A 45 -1.26 -27.59 2.34
C ALA A 45 -2.35 -26.51 2.18
N GLY A 46 -3.54 -26.70 2.76
CA GLY A 46 -4.64 -25.74 2.69
C GLY A 46 -4.35 -24.44 3.46
N GLU A 47 -3.80 -24.55 4.67
CA GLU A 47 -3.45 -23.39 5.50
C GLU A 47 -2.32 -22.56 4.87
N LYS A 48 -1.33 -23.23 4.27
CA LYS A 48 -0.29 -22.57 3.46
C LYS A 48 -0.87 -21.82 2.25
N SER A 49 -1.88 -22.39 1.60
CA SER A 49 -2.54 -21.75 0.45
C SER A 49 -3.32 -20.50 0.86
N LEU A 50 -4.04 -20.55 1.98
CA LEU A 50 -4.75 -19.38 2.52
C LEU A 50 -3.78 -18.28 2.97
N GLY A 51 -2.69 -18.65 3.64
CA GLY A 51 -1.64 -17.70 4.02
C GLY A 51 -1.00 -17.02 2.79
N TYR A 52 -0.79 -17.77 1.72
CA TYR A 52 -0.27 -17.23 0.47
C TYR A 52 -1.26 -16.24 -0.20
N LEU A 53 -2.54 -16.58 -0.31
CA LEU A 53 -3.56 -15.67 -0.84
C LEU A 53 -3.68 -14.40 0.02
N SER A 54 -3.68 -14.54 1.34
CA SER A 54 -3.69 -13.41 2.29
C SER A 54 -2.49 -12.48 2.06
N SER A 55 -1.30 -13.05 1.86
CA SER A 55 -0.08 -12.29 1.53
C SER A 55 -0.23 -11.46 0.26
N ILE A 56 -0.82 -12.03 -0.81
CA ILE A 56 -1.05 -11.33 -2.08
C ILE A 56 -2.03 -10.17 -1.91
N ILE A 57 -3.17 -10.41 -1.26
CA ILE A 57 -4.17 -9.37 -0.99
C ILE A 57 -3.53 -8.24 -0.17
N ARG A 58 -2.72 -8.59 0.83
CA ARG A 58 -1.96 -7.62 1.63
C ARG A 58 -0.96 -6.84 0.78
N SER A 59 -0.22 -7.48 -0.13
CA SER A 59 0.72 -6.79 -1.03
C SER A 59 0.01 -5.80 -1.94
N ILE A 60 -1.16 -6.15 -2.47
CA ILE A 60 -1.99 -5.25 -3.29
C ILE A 60 -2.45 -4.05 -2.46
N ALA A 61 -2.95 -4.28 -1.25
CA ALA A 61 -3.39 -3.22 -0.35
C ALA A 61 -2.24 -2.24 -0.03
N ILE A 62 -1.06 -2.73 0.32
CA ILE A 62 0.13 -1.91 0.58
C ILE A 62 0.53 -1.11 -0.68
N GLY A 63 0.52 -1.73 -1.85
CA GLY A 63 0.89 -1.06 -3.10
C GLY A 63 -0.08 0.08 -3.46
N LEU A 64 -1.38 -0.16 -3.33
CA LEU A 64 -2.41 0.88 -3.56
C LEU A 64 -2.26 2.03 -2.57
N ASP A 65 -1.99 1.72 -1.30
CA ASP A 65 -1.78 2.71 -0.24
C ASP A 65 -0.54 3.59 -0.53
N GLN A 66 0.58 2.97 -0.93
CA GLN A 66 1.80 3.69 -1.33
C GLN A 66 1.60 4.57 -2.57
N ILE A 67 0.86 4.09 -3.57
CA ILE A 67 0.50 4.89 -4.75
C ILE A 67 -0.37 6.08 -4.32
N GLY A 68 -1.35 5.84 -3.46
CA GLY A 68 -2.22 6.88 -2.90
C GLY A 68 -1.45 7.97 -2.18
N ASN A 69 -0.50 7.60 -1.31
CA ASN A 69 0.39 8.56 -0.63
C ASN A 69 1.17 9.43 -1.62
N SER A 70 1.73 8.83 -2.68
CA SER A 70 2.54 9.54 -3.66
C SER A 70 1.71 10.44 -4.59
N VAL A 71 0.64 9.91 -5.17
CA VAL A 71 -0.20 10.60 -6.17
C VAL A 71 -1.08 11.67 -5.52
N CYS A 72 -1.68 11.38 -4.37
CA CYS A 72 -2.59 12.30 -3.69
C CYS A 72 -1.88 13.24 -2.71
N ARG A 73 -0.54 13.32 -2.76
CA ARG A 73 0.29 14.04 -1.79
C ARG A 73 -0.20 15.44 -1.46
N ASP A 74 -0.55 16.25 -2.46
CA ASP A 74 -0.88 17.65 -2.26
C ASP A 74 -2.25 17.81 -1.59
N MET A 75 -3.19 16.93 -1.94
CA MET A 75 -4.49 16.85 -1.30
C MET A 75 -4.35 16.39 0.16
N LEU A 76 -3.64 15.29 0.41
CA LEU A 76 -3.46 14.72 1.74
C LEU A 76 -2.70 15.67 2.67
N ASN A 77 -1.64 16.32 2.18
CA ASN A 77 -0.89 17.32 2.94
C ASN A 77 -1.76 18.52 3.36
N ARG A 78 -2.67 18.98 2.50
CA ARG A 78 -3.55 20.11 2.82
C ARG A 78 -4.67 19.74 3.77
N LEU A 79 -5.21 18.53 3.65
CA LEU A 79 -6.40 18.12 4.38
C LEU A 79 -6.09 17.47 5.73
N LEU A 80 -5.00 16.71 5.83
CA LEU A 80 -4.81 15.76 6.93
C LEU A 80 -3.74 16.18 7.95
N ILE A 81 -2.82 17.07 7.59
CA ILE A 81 -1.75 17.54 8.50
C ILE A 81 -1.78 19.06 8.67
N THR A 82 -1.30 19.52 9.83
CA THR A 82 -1.09 20.93 10.13
C THR A 82 0.26 21.42 9.59
N SER A 83 0.47 22.73 9.60
CA SER A 83 1.79 23.31 9.33
C SER A 83 2.85 22.69 10.25
N GLY A 84 3.99 22.26 9.67
CA GLY A 84 5.07 21.59 10.40
C GLY A 84 4.93 20.06 10.55
N GLY A 85 3.87 19.45 10.01
CA GLY A 85 3.71 18.00 9.98
C GLY A 85 4.64 17.28 8.99
N TYR A 86 4.82 15.97 9.21
CA TYR A 86 5.54 15.08 8.29
C TYR A 86 4.72 14.90 7.01
N SER A 87 5.31 15.25 5.86
CA SER A 87 4.55 15.33 4.60
C SER A 87 4.30 13.98 3.93
N PHE A 88 3.10 13.82 3.36
CA PHE A 88 2.77 12.81 2.37
C PHE A 88 3.58 13.00 1.08
N GLY A 89 3.76 11.93 0.33
CA GLY A 89 4.37 11.94 -1.00
C GLY A 89 5.66 11.17 -1.14
N ARG A 90 6.20 10.60 -0.06
CA ARG A 90 7.39 9.74 -0.12
C ARG A 90 7.07 8.43 -0.85
N ILE A 91 7.81 8.14 -1.91
CA ILE A 91 7.68 6.90 -2.67
C ILE A 91 7.98 5.71 -1.74
N GLN A 92 7.20 4.63 -1.87
CA GLN A 92 7.22 3.43 -1.02
C GLN A 92 6.75 3.63 0.43
N GLU A 93 6.19 4.80 0.78
CA GLU A 93 5.57 4.99 2.09
C GLU A 93 4.05 4.92 2.01
N THR A 94 3.40 4.24 2.97
CA THR A 94 1.93 4.14 3.07
C THR A 94 1.31 5.40 3.68
N ILE A 95 0.03 5.67 3.39
CA ILE A 95 -0.74 6.76 4.01
C ILE A 95 -0.80 6.53 5.52
N SER A 96 -1.02 5.28 5.97
CA SER A 96 -1.06 4.90 7.38
C SER A 96 0.26 5.19 8.13
N SER A 97 1.42 4.99 7.47
CA SER A 97 2.73 5.36 8.04
C SER A 97 2.85 6.86 8.31
N VAL A 98 2.46 7.68 7.32
CA VAL A 98 2.51 9.14 7.44
C VAL A 98 1.54 9.62 8.51
N LEU A 99 0.32 9.06 8.54
CA LEU A 99 -0.66 9.38 9.58
C LEU A 99 -0.14 9.03 10.97
N GLY A 100 0.45 7.86 11.19
CA GLY A 100 1.03 7.46 12.48
C GLY A 100 2.16 8.36 12.94
N LYS A 101 3.06 8.79 12.03
CA LYS A 101 4.11 9.77 12.35
C LYS A 101 3.54 11.11 12.81
N ASN A 102 2.52 11.60 12.11
CA ASN A 102 1.88 12.87 12.45
C ASN A 102 1.01 12.77 13.71
N GLU A 103 0.40 11.61 13.97
CA GLU A 103 -0.31 11.33 15.22
C GLU A 103 0.64 11.43 16.40
N LYS A 104 1.78 10.74 16.34
CA LYS A 104 2.83 10.79 17.36
C LYS A 104 3.36 12.21 17.60
N ASN A 105 3.42 13.01 16.54
CA ASN A 105 3.90 14.39 16.59
C ASN A 105 2.80 15.41 16.92
N GLY A 106 1.54 14.99 17.08
CA GLY A 106 0.41 15.91 17.32
C GLY A 106 0.11 16.89 16.18
N THR A 107 0.50 16.54 14.95
CA THR A 107 0.45 17.41 13.76
C THR A 107 -0.67 17.03 12.78
N LEU A 108 -1.67 16.28 13.22
CA LEU A 108 -2.85 15.93 12.44
C LEU A 108 -3.95 16.99 12.55
N THR A 109 -4.61 17.26 11.42
CA THR A 109 -5.88 18.01 11.43
C THR A 109 -6.98 17.21 12.12
N ARG A 110 -8.15 17.83 12.33
CA ARG A 110 -9.34 17.11 12.83
C ARG A 110 -9.75 15.97 11.88
N LEU A 111 -9.65 16.20 10.58
CA LEU A 111 -9.94 15.18 9.57
C LEU A 111 -8.88 14.07 9.60
N GLY A 112 -7.59 14.41 9.70
CA GLY A 112 -6.51 13.44 9.85
C GLY A 112 -6.73 12.51 11.05
N ARG A 113 -7.07 13.09 12.22
CA ARG A 113 -7.42 12.30 13.43
C ARG A 113 -8.64 11.42 13.25
N ALA A 114 -9.68 11.90 12.54
CA ALA A 114 -10.85 11.08 12.26
C ALA A 114 -10.50 9.86 11.40
N ILE A 115 -9.64 10.02 10.40
CA ILE A 115 -9.17 8.90 9.57
C ILE A 115 -8.35 7.91 10.41
N VAL A 116 -7.44 8.40 11.25
CA VAL A 116 -6.67 7.52 12.15
C VAL A 116 -7.60 6.71 13.07
N ALA A 117 -8.60 7.35 13.67
CA ALA A 117 -9.58 6.65 14.52
C ALA A 117 -10.34 5.54 13.76
N VAL A 118 -10.67 5.75 12.48
CA VAL A 118 -11.30 4.71 11.65
C VAL A 118 -10.34 3.55 11.38
N LEU A 119 -9.08 3.84 11.07
CA LEU A 119 -8.07 2.81 10.83
C LEU A 119 -7.80 1.98 12.09
N ASP A 120 -7.70 2.65 13.24
CA ASP A 120 -7.48 2.00 14.54
C ASP A 120 -8.70 1.23 15.03
N TRP A 121 -9.91 1.60 14.59
CA TRP A 121 -11.11 0.81 14.82
C TRP A 121 -11.09 -0.51 14.02
N ILE A 122 -10.51 -0.52 12.82
CA ILE A 122 -10.39 -1.71 11.97
C ILE A 122 -9.27 -2.63 12.49
N ASP A 123 -8.12 -2.07 12.85
CA ASP A 123 -6.97 -2.78 13.44
C ASP A 123 -6.39 -1.93 14.58
N PRO A 124 -6.54 -2.34 15.85
CA PRO A 124 -6.13 -1.52 16.99
C PRO A 124 -4.68 -1.02 16.91
N GLY A 125 -4.46 0.29 16.84
CA GLY A 125 -3.13 0.90 16.68
C GLY A 125 -2.53 0.71 15.29
N HIS A 126 -3.37 0.59 14.25
CA HIS A 126 -2.97 0.35 12.87
C HIS A 126 -1.92 1.36 12.40
N CYS A 127 -2.15 2.65 12.67
CA CYS A 127 -1.28 3.72 12.18
C CYS A 127 0.10 3.66 12.85
N GLU A 128 0.14 3.41 14.15
CA GLU A 128 1.40 3.25 14.91
C GLU A 128 2.19 2.03 14.41
N LYS A 129 1.54 0.88 14.26
CA LYS A 129 2.16 -0.36 13.73
C LYS A 129 2.67 -0.19 12.29
N SER A 130 2.09 0.72 11.53
CA SER A 130 2.41 0.94 10.12
C SER A 130 3.55 1.92 9.89
N ILE A 131 4.10 2.55 10.94
CA ILE A 131 5.19 3.53 10.81
C ILE A 131 6.42 2.89 10.16
N GLN A 132 6.81 3.43 9.02
CA GLN A 132 8.02 3.03 8.29
C GLN A 132 9.16 4.00 8.58
N ASN A 133 10.25 3.47 9.14
CA ASN A 133 11.47 4.23 9.38
C ASN A 133 12.40 4.09 8.19
N PHE A 134 12.74 5.22 7.58
CA PHE A 134 13.72 5.25 6.51
C PHE A 134 15.00 5.84 7.06
N ILE A 135 16.09 5.07 6.99
CA ILE A 135 17.42 5.56 7.33
C ILE A 135 17.80 6.62 6.29
N SER A 136 18.22 7.80 6.75
CA SER A 136 18.74 8.89 5.93
C SER A 136 20.21 8.68 5.60
#